data_AF-A0A8J8PE22-F1
#
_entry.id   AF-A0A8J8PE22-F1
#
_cell.length_a   1.000
_cell.length_b   1.000
_cell.length_c   1.000
_cell.angle_alpha   90.00
_cell.angle_beta   90.00
_cell.angle_gamma   90.00
#
_symmetry.space_group_name_H-M   'P 1'
#
loop_
_entity.id
_entity.type
_entity.pdbx_description
1 polymer ?
#
loop_
_entity_poly.entity_id
_entity_poly.type
_entity_poly.pdbx_seq_one_letter_code
_entity_poly.pdbx_strand_id
1 'polypeptide(L)'
;MVDWLTVLASGLLSFIVSIASFEVRLRREQSVEESAEVEDWYTETAAHAAEVRRTWQRLWDSPEHPGSNLTEISSQMGLFERQISRHASSGEQLDVDPDVVDALDALAEECRKPSEHSFHSNSNSEFVEFRNDILDAVERVEEHLAEN
;
A
#
# COMPACT_ATOMS: atom_id res chain seq x y z
N MET A 1 29.44 57.22 -21.16
CA MET A 1 29.13 56.22 -22.21
C MET A 1 28.77 54.95 -21.46
N VAL A 2 27.49 54.55 -21.45
CA VAL A 2 27.03 53.38 -20.67
C VAL A 2 27.39 52.13 -21.46
N ASP A 3 28.22 51.25 -20.89
CA ASP A 3 28.64 50.00 -21.52
C ASP A 3 27.44 49.06 -21.68
N TRP A 4 26.92 49.04 -22.91
CA TRP A 4 25.80 48.22 -23.39
C TRP A 4 26.06 46.72 -23.22
N LEU A 5 27.34 46.30 -23.18
CA LEU A 5 27.75 44.94 -22.85
C LEU A 5 27.37 44.53 -21.42
N THR A 6 27.48 45.43 -20.45
CA THR A 6 27.11 45.17 -19.05
C THR A 6 25.60 45.03 -18.89
N VAL A 7 24.81 45.80 -19.65
CA VAL A 7 23.35 45.73 -19.66
C VAL A 7 22.87 44.41 -20.26
N LEU A 8 23.47 43.98 -21.37
CA LEU A 8 23.18 42.68 -22.00
C LEU A 8 23.60 41.49 -21.12
N ALA A 9 24.77 41.55 -20.49
CA ALA A 9 25.24 40.49 -19.59
C ALA A 9 24.36 40.36 -18.34
N SER A 10 23.89 41.48 -17.77
CA SER A 10 23.00 41.49 -16.60
C SER A 10 21.60 40.93 -16.92
N GLY A 11 21.09 41.20 -18.13
CA GLY A 11 19.83 40.63 -18.61
C GLY A 11 19.90 39.12 -18.82
N LEU A 12 21.00 38.61 -19.39
CA LEU A 12 21.22 37.18 -19.60
C LEU A 12 21.42 36.42 -18.29
N LEU A 13 22.20 36.96 -17.35
CA LEU A 13 22.37 36.36 -16.02
C LEU A 13 21.06 36.29 -15.23
N SER A 14 20.23 37.33 -15.30
CA SER A 14 18.92 37.34 -14.64
C SER A 14 17.97 36.30 -15.23
N PHE A 15 18.01 36.09 -16.55
CA PHE A 15 17.19 35.07 -17.21
C PHE A 15 17.63 33.64 -16.87
N ILE A 16 18.95 33.38 -16.86
CA ILE A 16 19.51 32.07 -16.49
C ILE A 16 19.25 31.74 -15.01
N VAL A 17 19.41 32.72 -14.11
CA VAL A 17 19.09 32.55 -12.69
C VAL A 17 17.60 32.28 -12.50
N SER A 18 16.71 32.92 -13.27
CA SER A 18 15.27 32.69 -13.21
C SER A 18 14.86 31.30 -13.71
N ILE A 19 15.45 30.82 -14.81
CA ILE A 19 15.21 29.45 -15.31
C ILE A 19 15.75 28.42 -14.32
N ALA A 20 16.98 28.60 -13.82
CA ALA A 20 17.57 27.68 -12.85
C ALA A 20 16.77 27.62 -11.54
N SER A 21 16.26 28.75 -11.05
CA SER A 21 15.43 28.76 -9.85
C SER A 21 14.03 28.19 -10.08
N PHE A 22 13.48 28.30 -11.30
CA PHE A 22 12.23 27.64 -11.69
C PHE A 22 12.40 26.12 -11.80
N GLU A 23 13.48 25.63 -12.41
CA GLU A 23 13.81 24.20 -12.45
C GLU A 23 14.05 23.61 -11.06
N VAL A 24 14.75 24.33 -10.18
CA VAL A 24 14.94 23.90 -8.78
C VAL A 24 13.62 23.86 -8.03
N ARG A 25 12.70 24.80 -8.29
CA ARG A 25 11.33 24.75 -7.72
C ARG A 25 10.54 23.57 -8.23
N LEU A 26 10.52 23.35 -9.54
CA LEU A 26 9.85 22.20 -10.16
C LEU A 26 10.37 20.87 -9.63
N ARG A 27 11.70 20.71 -9.53
CA ARG A 27 12.30 19.50 -8.95
C ARG A 27 11.94 19.30 -7.49
N ARG A 28 11.84 20.39 -6.71
CA ARG A 28 11.41 20.32 -5.31
C ARG A 28 9.93 19.99 -5.19
N GLU A 29 9.07 20.60 -6.01
CA GLU A 29 7.63 20.33 -6.01
C GLU A 29 7.37 18.87 -6.41
N GLN A 30 8.04 18.38 -7.46
CA GLN A 30 7.94 16.99 -7.90
C GLN A 30 8.48 16.01 -6.85
N SER A 31 9.61 16.32 -6.21
CA SER A 31 10.15 15.48 -5.12
C SER A 31 9.27 15.45 -3.87
N VAL A 32 8.57 16.55 -3.56
CA VAL A 32 7.62 16.60 -2.43
C VAL A 32 6.35 15.83 -2.76
N GLU A 33 5.85 15.93 -3.99
CA GLU A 33 4.68 15.19 -4.47
C GLU A 33 4.94 13.68 -4.48
N GLU A 34 6.09 13.26 -5.00
CA GLU A 34 6.54 11.86 -5.01
C GLU A 34 6.72 11.30 -3.59
N SER A 35 7.28 12.10 -2.67
CA SER A 35 7.42 11.70 -1.26
C SER A 35 6.06 11.56 -0.56
N ALA A 36 5.10 12.43 -0.88
CA ALA A 36 3.75 12.37 -0.32
C ALA A 36 2.98 11.15 -0.86
N GLU A 37 3.13 10.83 -2.15
CA GLU A 37 2.54 9.63 -2.76
C GLU A 37 3.05 8.34 -2.10
N VAL A 38 4.35 8.28 -1.78
CA VAL A 38 4.95 7.15 -1.04
C VAL A 38 4.40 7.05 0.39
N GLU A 39 4.29 8.17 1.11
CA GLU A 39 3.75 8.20 2.49
C GLU A 39 2.26 7.79 2.53
N ASP A 40 1.47 8.29 1.58
CA ASP A 40 0.06 7.91 1.42
C ASP A 40 -0.06 6.41 1.11
N TRP A 41 0.80 5.88 0.24
CA TRP A 41 0.82 4.46 -0.09
C TRP A 41 1.08 3.58 1.14
N TYR A 42 2.05 3.91 1.99
CA TYR A 42 2.31 3.18 3.24
C TYR A 42 1.15 3.27 4.23
N THR A 43 0.50 4.44 4.31
CA THR A 43 -0.68 4.63 5.16
C THR A 43 -1.84 3.75 4.72
N GLU A 44 -2.08 3.66 3.41
CA GLU A 44 -3.11 2.79 2.82
C GLU A 44 -2.77 1.30 3.02
N THR A 45 -1.49 0.92 2.89
CA THR A 45 -0.99 -0.42 3.20
C THR A 45 -1.35 -0.84 4.63
N ALA A 46 -1.05 0.02 5.61
CA ALA A 46 -1.40 -0.22 7.01
C ALA A 46 -2.92 -0.34 7.22
N ALA A 47 -3.70 0.49 6.52
CA ALA A 47 -5.15 0.47 6.60
C ALA A 47 -5.73 -0.86 6.07
N HIS A 48 -5.23 -1.36 4.94
CA HIS A 48 -5.63 -2.65 4.37
C HIS A 48 -5.32 -3.81 5.31
N ALA A 49 -4.09 -3.88 5.83
CA ALA A 49 -3.66 -4.92 6.78
C ALA A 49 -4.55 -4.92 8.04
N ALA A 50 -4.83 -3.75 8.61
CA ALA A 50 -5.70 -3.59 9.77
C ALA A 50 -7.16 -3.99 9.48
N GLU A 51 -7.68 -3.70 8.27
CA GLU A 51 -9.04 -4.04 7.87
C GLU A 51 -9.24 -5.55 7.72
N VAL A 52 -8.26 -6.26 7.15
CA VAL A 52 -8.26 -7.72 7.05
C VAL A 52 -8.34 -8.34 8.46
N ARG A 53 -7.44 -7.94 9.37
CA ARG A 53 -7.43 -8.43 10.76
C ARG A 53 -8.76 -8.16 11.47
N ARG A 54 -9.26 -6.92 11.39
CA ARG A 54 -10.53 -6.53 12.03
C ARG A 54 -11.70 -7.34 11.48
N THR A 55 -11.73 -7.61 10.18
CA THR A 55 -12.80 -8.38 9.54
C THR A 55 -12.79 -9.82 9.99
N TRP A 56 -11.61 -10.46 10.07
CA TRP A 56 -11.48 -11.80 10.64
C TRP A 56 -11.95 -11.86 12.09
N GLN A 57 -11.48 -10.95 12.95
CA GLN A 57 -11.91 -10.90 14.35
C GLN A 57 -13.43 -10.68 14.46
N ARG A 58 -14.00 -9.78 13.65
CA ARG A 58 -15.44 -9.49 13.67
C ARG A 58 -16.29 -10.67 13.21
N LEU A 59 -15.90 -11.36 12.14
CA LEU A 59 -16.72 -12.41 11.53
C LEU A 59 -16.48 -13.79 12.15
N TRP A 60 -15.28 -14.05 12.63
CA TRP A 60 -14.88 -15.34 13.19
C TRP A 60 -15.06 -15.40 14.71
N ASP A 61 -14.59 -14.39 15.43
CA ASP A 61 -14.56 -14.36 16.90
C ASP A 61 -15.88 -13.79 17.49
N SER A 62 -16.91 -13.58 16.66
CA SER A 62 -18.21 -13.08 17.12
C SER A 62 -18.87 -14.10 18.08
N PRO A 63 -19.24 -13.68 19.31
CA PRO A 63 -19.84 -14.58 20.30
C PRO A 63 -21.24 -15.06 19.90
N GLU A 64 -21.90 -14.37 18.96
CA GLU A 64 -23.25 -14.73 18.50
C GLU A 64 -23.20 -15.86 17.45
N HIS A 65 -22.13 -15.92 16.65
CA HIS A 65 -22.05 -16.70 15.41
C HIS A 65 -20.62 -17.19 15.08
N PRO A 66 -19.93 -17.92 15.99
CA PRO A 66 -18.56 -18.36 15.75
C PRO A 66 -18.50 -19.31 14.55
N GLY A 67 -17.82 -18.89 13.49
CA GLY A 67 -17.62 -19.69 12.27
C GLY A 67 -18.86 -19.95 11.41
N SER A 68 -20.03 -19.34 11.68
CA SER A 68 -21.25 -19.61 10.89
C SER A 68 -21.34 -18.82 9.59
N ASN A 69 -20.49 -17.79 9.41
CA ASN A 69 -20.51 -16.92 8.23
C ASN A 69 -19.34 -17.19 7.27
N LEU A 70 -18.97 -18.45 7.04
CA LEU A 70 -17.88 -18.83 6.12
C LEU A 70 -18.07 -18.23 4.72
N THR A 71 -19.30 -18.15 4.23
CA THR A 71 -19.63 -17.51 2.95
C THR A 71 -19.32 -16.02 2.95
N GLU A 72 -19.62 -15.32 4.05
CA GLU A 72 -19.32 -13.89 4.17
C GLU A 72 -17.81 -13.67 4.24
N ILE A 73 -17.11 -14.50 5.02
CA ILE A 73 -15.65 -14.46 5.14
C ILE A 73 -15.00 -14.69 3.77
N SER A 74 -15.37 -15.75 3.07
CA SER A 74 -14.89 -16.06 1.72
C SER A 74 -15.11 -14.88 0.76
N SER A 75 -16.31 -14.27 0.79
CA SER A 75 -16.62 -13.10 -0.03
C SER A 75 -15.79 -11.86 0.33
N GLN A 76 -15.55 -11.60 1.63
CA GLN A 76 -14.75 -10.45 2.07
C GLN A 76 -13.27 -10.66 1.73
N MET A 77 -12.74 -11.86 1.92
CA MET A 77 -11.35 -12.17 1.58
C MET A 77 -11.09 -12.04 0.09
N GLY A 78 -12.04 -12.44 -0.77
CA GLY A 78 -11.93 -12.18 -2.20
C GLY A 78 -11.99 -10.70 -2.59
N LEU A 79 -12.58 -9.83 -1.76
CA LEU A 79 -12.53 -8.38 -1.97
C LEU A 79 -11.17 -7.81 -1.56
N PHE A 80 -10.65 -8.24 -0.41
CA PHE A 80 -9.33 -7.80 0.07
C PHE A 80 -8.21 -8.26 -0.85
N GLU A 81 -8.21 -9.51 -1.32
CA GLU A 81 -7.24 -9.99 -2.31
C GLU A 81 -7.14 -9.02 -3.49
N ARG A 82 -8.27 -8.69 -4.13
CA ARG A 82 -8.26 -7.77 -5.29
C ARG A 82 -7.78 -6.36 -4.96
N GLN A 83 -8.11 -5.85 -3.77
CA GLN A 83 -7.71 -4.51 -3.33
C GLN A 83 -6.20 -4.47 -3.05
N ILE A 84 -5.72 -5.43 -2.28
CA ILE A 84 -4.32 -5.56 -1.86
C ILE A 84 -3.43 -5.84 -3.08
N SER A 85 -3.78 -6.78 -3.95
CA SER A 85 -3.05 -7.06 -5.19
C SER A 85 -2.91 -5.80 -6.06
N ARG A 86 -3.99 -5.00 -6.17
CA ARG A 86 -3.95 -3.74 -6.93
C ARG A 86 -3.04 -2.71 -6.27
N HIS A 87 -3.09 -2.61 -4.94
CA HIS A 87 -2.27 -1.69 -4.16
C HIS A 87 -0.77 -2.05 -4.21
N ALA A 88 -0.46 -3.35 -4.14
CA ALA A 88 0.90 -3.86 -4.32
C ALA A 88 1.43 -3.49 -5.73
N SER A 89 0.63 -3.71 -6.77
CA SER A 89 0.99 -3.33 -8.15
C SER A 89 1.18 -1.82 -8.37
N SER A 90 0.53 -0.95 -7.58
CA SER A 90 0.84 0.49 -7.63
C SER A 90 2.14 0.80 -6.90
N GLY A 91 2.45 0.07 -5.82
CA GLY A 91 3.73 0.15 -5.12
C GLY A 91 4.93 -0.16 -6.02
N GLU A 92 4.84 -1.16 -6.89
CA GLU A 92 5.92 -1.50 -7.84
C GLU A 92 6.36 -0.34 -8.77
N GLN A 93 5.50 0.66 -8.96
CA GLN A 93 5.77 1.83 -9.79
C GLN A 93 6.32 3.02 -8.99
N LEU A 94 6.32 2.90 -7.66
CA LEU A 94 6.80 3.90 -6.70
C LEU A 94 8.17 3.46 -6.14
N ASP A 95 8.97 4.41 -5.64
CA ASP A 95 10.24 4.12 -4.96
C ASP A 95 10.00 3.67 -3.50
N VAL A 96 9.17 2.63 -3.33
CA VAL A 96 8.85 2.02 -2.03
C VAL A 96 9.73 0.80 -1.76
N ASP A 97 9.74 0.35 -0.50
CA ASP A 97 10.48 -0.84 -0.10
C ASP A 97 9.88 -2.10 -0.77
N PRO A 98 10.65 -2.84 -1.58
CA PRO A 98 10.17 -4.06 -2.22
C PRO A 98 9.74 -5.14 -1.21
N ASP A 99 10.31 -5.16 0.00
CA ASP A 99 9.95 -6.15 1.02
C ASP A 99 8.50 -5.92 1.52
N VAL A 100 8.04 -4.67 1.55
CA VAL A 100 6.65 -4.33 1.90
C VAL A 100 5.68 -4.74 0.78
N VAL A 101 6.09 -4.58 -0.48
CA VAL A 101 5.31 -5.04 -1.64
C VAL A 101 5.19 -6.56 -1.63
N ASP A 102 6.28 -7.28 -1.44
CA ASP A 102 6.30 -8.75 -1.34
C ASP A 102 5.44 -9.25 -0.18
N ALA A 103 5.45 -8.54 0.96
CA ALA A 103 4.60 -8.86 2.11
C ALA A 103 3.11 -8.65 1.80
N LEU A 104 2.74 -7.60 1.07
CA LEU A 104 1.37 -7.36 0.62
C LEU A 104 0.89 -8.43 -0.37
N ASP A 105 1.73 -8.81 -1.34
CA ASP A 105 1.41 -9.88 -2.29
C ASP A 105 1.19 -11.21 -1.57
N ALA A 106 2.02 -11.52 -0.58
CA ALA A 106 1.81 -12.68 0.28
C ALA A 106 0.47 -12.59 1.02
N LEU A 107 0.12 -11.43 1.59
CA LEU A 107 -1.17 -11.23 2.25
C LEU A 107 -2.36 -11.40 1.28
N ALA A 108 -2.25 -10.89 0.05
CA ALA A 108 -3.27 -11.06 -0.98
C ALA A 108 -3.48 -12.54 -1.32
N GLU A 109 -2.41 -13.30 -1.50
CA GLU A 109 -2.47 -14.74 -1.78
C GLU A 109 -3.09 -15.50 -0.59
N GLU A 110 -2.77 -15.13 0.65
CA GLU A 110 -3.42 -15.73 1.82
C GLU A 110 -4.93 -15.41 1.87
N CYS A 111 -5.34 -14.19 1.48
CA CYS A 111 -6.77 -13.84 1.33
C CYS A 111 -7.44 -14.59 0.17
N ARG A 112 -6.70 -14.96 -0.87
CA ARG A 112 -7.22 -15.71 -2.01
C ARG A 112 -7.70 -17.10 -1.62
N LYS A 113 -6.94 -17.82 -0.78
CA LYS A 113 -7.21 -19.21 -0.37
C LYS A 113 -8.65 -19.42 0.16
N PRO A 114 -9.13 -18.69 1.19
CA PRO A 114 -10.51 -18.84 1.66
C PRO A 114 -11.55 -18.34 0.66
N SER A 115 -11.20 -17.45 -0.27
CA SER A 115 -12.13 -16.93 -1.28
C SER A 115 -12.44 -17.94 -2.39
N GLU A 116 -11.45 -18.78 -2.74
CA GLU A 116 -11.60 -19.84 -3.75
C GLU A 116 -12.00 -21.20 -3.11
N HIS A 117 -12.06 -21.26 -1.78
CA HIS A 117 -12.35 -22.48 -1.05
C HIS A 117 -13.79 -22.95 -1.24
N SER A 118 -13.97 -24.24 -1.55
CA SER A 118 -15.28 -24.87 -1.65
C SER A 118 -15.81 -25.31 -0.28
N PHE A 119 -17.09 -25.11 0.01
CA PHE A 119 -17.65 -25.51 1.31
C PHE A 119 -17.95 -27.02 1.40
N HIS A 120 -17.46 -27.66 2.45
CA HIS A 120 -17.68 -29.07 2.78
C HIS A 120 -17.60 -29.32 4.29
N SER A 121 -17.74 -30.57 4.74
CA SER A 121 -17.88 -30.92 6.17
C SER A 121 -16.68 -30.53 7.05
N ASN A 122 -15.52 -30.26 6.46
CA ASN A 122 -14.28 -29.89 7.17
C ASN A 122 -13.90 -28.41 7.01
N SER A 123 -14.72 -27.59 6.34
CA SER A 123 -14.35 -26.20 6.05
C SER A 123 -14.12 -25.35 7.30
N ASN A 124 -14.72 -25.68 8.45
CA ASN A 124 -14.43 -24.96 9.68
C ASN A 124 -12.97 -25.11 10.13
N SER A 125 -12.38 -26.32 10.09
CA SER A 125 -10.98 -26.49 10.49
C SER A 125 -10.02 -25.83 9.51
N GLU A 126 -10.31 -25.90 8.21
CA GLU A 126 -9.50 -25.26 7.17
C GLU A 126 -9.55 -23.73 7.31
N PHE A 127 -10.70 -23.15 7.65
CA PHE A 127 -10.80 -21.72 7.90
C PHE A 127 -10.11 -21.26 9.19
N VAL A 128 -9.92 -22.15 10.19
CA VAL A 128 -9.03 -21.84 11.32
C VAL A 128 -7.58 -21.72 10.85
N GLU A 129 -7.14 -22.63 9.96
CA GLU A 129 -5.81 -22.58 9.37
C GLU A 129 -5.64 -21.31 8.53
N PHE A 130 -6.57 -21.01 7.61
CA PHE A 130 -6.55 -19.77 6.83
C PHE A 130 -6.51 -18.52 7.70
N ARG A 131 -7.26 -18.50 8.80
CA ARG A 131 -7.24 -17.37 9.74
C ARG A 131 -5.84 -17.16 10.31
N ASN A 132 -5.17 -18.22 10.75
CA ASN A 132 -3.85 -18.09 11.34
C ASN A 132 -2.84 -17.62 10.27
N ASP A 133 -2.85 -18.25 9.08
CA ASP A 133 -1.94 -17.89 7.98
C ASP A 133 -2.12 -16.42 7.56
N ILE A 134 -3.37 -15.94 7.48
CA ILE A 134 -3.67 -14.54 7.15
C ILE A 134 -3.21 -13.60 8.27
N LEU A 135 -3.44 -13.93 9.54
CA LEU A 135 -3.02 -13.07 10.66
C LEU A 135 -1.49 -12.99 10.74
N ASP A 136 -0.78 -14.08 10.49
CA ASP A 136 0.68 -14.11 10.40
C ASP A 136 1.18 -13.29 9.19
N ALA A 137 0.46 -13.31 8.05
CA ALA A 137 0.78 -12.45 6.91
C ALA A 137 0.55 -10.96 7.21
N VAL A 138 -0.53 -10.62 7.93
CA VAL A 138 -0.78 -9.23 8.38
C VAL A 138 0.33 -8.76 9.31
N GLU A 139 0.77 -9.61 10.26
CA GLU A 139 1.88 -9.28 11.18
C GLU A 139 3.17 -8.98 10.41
N ARG A 140 3.52 -9.80 9.40
CA ARG A 140 4.69 -9.52 8.55
C ARG A 140 4.60 -8.17 7.84
N VAL A 141 3.44 -7.80 7.29
CA VAL A 141 3.25 -6.47 6.69
C VAL A 141 3.48 -5.37 7.73
N GLU A 142 2.93 -5.51 8.94
CA GLU A 142 3.11 -4.54 10.02
C GLU A 142 4.56 -4.43 10.51
N GLU A 143 5.31 -5.54 10.54
CA GLU A 143 6.74 -5.55 10.87
C GLU A 143 7.55 -4.76 9.85
N HIS A 144 7.38 -5.04 8.55
CA HIS A 144 8.07 -4.31 7.49
C HIS A 144 7.69 -2.82 7.46
N LEU A 145 6.44 -2.48 7.77
CA LEU A 145 6.01 -1.09 7.91
C LEU A 145 6.62 -0.38 9.12
N ALA A 146 6.95 -1.09 10.21
CA ALA A 146 7.56 -0.49 11.39
C ALA A 146 9.06 -0.23 11.23
N GLU A 147 9.69 -0.88 10.26
CA GLU A 147 11.11 -0.73 9.92
C GLU A 147 11.39 0.42 8.92
N ASN A 148 10.33 0.93 8.27
CA ASN A 148 10.36 2.01 7.29
C ASN A 148 9.83 3.34 7.88
#